data_AF-A0AAD0TWW7-F1
#
_entry.id   AF-A0AAD0TWW7-F1
#
_cell.length_a   1.000
_cell.length_b   1.000
_cell.length_c   1.000
_cell.angle_alpha   90.00
_cell.angle_beta   90.00
_cell.angle_gamma   90.00
#
_symmetry.space_group_name_H-M   'P 1'
#
loop_
_entity.id
_entity.type
_entity.pdbx_description
1 polymer ?
#
loop_
_entity_poly.entity_id
_entity_poly.type
_entity_poly.pdbx_seq_one_letter_code
_entity_poly.pdbx_strand_id
1 'polypeptide(L)'
;MKRFNHQILLAAVQVVEQQYGSVTDAPPDALKQVHAISACMPDALPTLTHYELLVMKRVIANEISLTKCSQMIGHSNTWLKPRLLAVIDGNYFLSEENYDETTETHQEING
;
A
#
# COMPACT_ATOMS: atom_id res chain seq x y z
N MET A 1 -6.46 11.27 16.37
CA MET A 1 -6.55 10.68 15.01
C MET A 1 -6.89 9.21 15.18
N LYS A 2 -8.01 8.73 14.60
CA LYS A 2 -8.37 7.31 14.65
C LYS A 2 -7.38 6.54 13.77
N ARG A 3 -6.51 5.73 14.38
CA ARG A 3 -5.66 4.78 13.64
C ARG A 3 -6.58 3.70 13.09
N PHE A 4 -6.70 3.61 11.77
CA PHE A 4 -7.48 2.56 11.12
C PHE A 4 -6.62 1.30 11.09
N ASN A 5 -7.08 0.26 11.76
CA ASN A 5 -6.28 -0.94 11.96
C ASN A 5 -6.65 -1.96 10.88
N HIS A 6 -5.90 -1.99 9.78
CA HIS A 6 -6.04 -2.96 8.69
C HIS A 6 -6.10 -4.42 9.20
N GLN A 7 -5.45 -4.70 10.33
CA GLN A 7 -5.52 -6.01 10.98
C GLN A 7 -6.95 -6.44 11.32
N ILE A 8 -7.86 -5.50 11.58
CA ILE A 8 -9.27 -5.79 11.88
C ILE A 8 -10.01 -6.23 10.61
N LEU A 9 -9.74 -5.61 9.47
CA LEU A 9 -10.32 -6.03 8.19
C LEU A 9 -9.78 -7.40 7.75
N LEU A 10 -8.47 -7.58 7.86
CA LEU A 10 -7.80 -8.87 7.57
C LEU A 10 -8.34 -9.99 8.46
N ALA A 11 -8.49 -9.73 9.77
CA ALA A 11 -9.07 -10.70 10.68
C ALA A 11 -10.53 -11.01 10.35
N ALA A 12 -11.33 -10.01 9.95
CA ALA A 12 -12.71 -10.23 9.54
C ALA A 12 -12.81 -11.07 8.26
N VAL A 13 -11.94 -10.82 7.27
CA VAL A 13 -11.85 -11.63 6.05
C VAL A 13 -11.42 -13.06 6.37
N GLN A 14 -10.39 -13.26 7.19
CA GLN A 14 -9.91 -14.58 7.59
C GLN A 14 -10.95 -15.41 8.33
N VAL A 15 -11.76 -14.77 9.19
CA VAL A 15 -12.87 -15.45 9.88
C VAL A 15 -13.90 -15.96 8.87
N VAL A 16 -14.24 -15.15 7.87
CA VAL A 16 -15.17 -15.55 6.81
C VAL A 16 -14.59 -16.68 5.96
N GLU A 17 -13.31 -16.58 5.56
CA GLU A 17 -12.63 -17.64 4.78
C GLU A 17 -12.53 -18.95 5.56
N GLN A 18 -12.22 -18.92 6.86
CA GLN A 18 -12.19 -20.12 7.69
C GLN A 18 -13.57 -20.79 7.81
N GLN A 19 -14.64 -20.00 7.83
CA GLN A 19 -15.98 -20.49 8.08
C GLN A 19 -16.69 -20.97 6.80
N TYR A 20 -16.38 -20.37 5.65
CA TYR A 20 -17.07 -20.63 4.37
C TYR A 20 -16.15 -21.12 3.26
N GLY A 21 -14.85 -21.29 3.52
CA GLY A 21 -13.84 -21.73 2.55
C GLY A 21 -13.37 -20.61 1.62
N SER A 22 -14.24 -19.65 1.30
CA SER A 22 -13.93 -18.43 0.55
C SER A 22 -14.89 -17.32 0.92
N VAL A 23 -14.42 -16.07 0.85
CA VAL A 23 -15.26 -14.88 0.98
C VAL A 23 -16.34 -14.82 -0.10
N THR A 24 -16.08 -15.39 -1.29
CA THR A 24 -17.02 -15.42 -2.42
C THR A 24 -18.21 -16.34 -2.20
N ASP A 25 -18.04 -17.36 -1.34
CA ASP A 25 -19.04 -18.37 -1.06
C ASP A 25 -19.82 -18.06 0.24
N ALA A 26 -19.41 -17.00 0.95
CA ALA A 26 -20.02 -16.60 2.20
C ALA A 26 -21.37 -15.89 1.99
N PRO A 27 -22.38 -16.17 2.83
CA PRO A 27 -23.67 -15.50 2.74
C PRO A 27 -23.54 -14.00 3.08
N PRO A 28 -24.43 -13.14 2.54
CA PRO A 28 -24.36 -11.69 2.73
C PRO A 28 -24.34 -11.25 4.20
N ASP A 29 -25.00 -12.00 5.09
CA ASP A 29 -24.99 -11.74 6.53
C ASP A 29 -23.60 -11.95 7.17
N ALA A 30 -22.81 -12.92 6.70
CA ALA A 30 -21.43 -13.12 7.16
C ALA A 30 -20.51 -12.01 6.63
N LEU A 31 -20.80 -11.47 5.44
CA LEU A 31 -20.05 -10.38 4.82
C LEU A 31 -20.37 -9.00 5.40
N LYS A 32 -21.48 -8.82 6.14
CA LYS A 32 -21.87 -7.53 6.72
C LYS A 32 -20.78 -6.89 7.56
N GLN A 33 -20.06 -7.68 8.36
CA GLN A 33 -19.00 -7.15 9.21
C GLN A 33 -17.80 -6.68 8.37
N VAL A 34 -17.40 -7.46 7.37
CA VAL A 34 -16.34 -7.09 6.41
C VAL A 34 -16.73 -5.83 5.64
N HIS A 35 -17.96 -5.74 5.15
CA HIS A 35 -18.49 -4.58 4.45
C HIS A 35 -18.60 -3.34 5.35
N ALA A 36 -19.01 -3.48 6.61
CA ALA A 36 -19.09 -2.37 7.54
C ALA A 36 -17.70 -1.81 7.88
N ILE A 37 -16.70 -2.68 8.05
CA ILE A 37 -15.31 -2.28 8.26
C ILE A 37 -14.77 -1.62 6.99
N SER A 38 -15.04 -2.22 5.81
CA SER A 38 -14.62 -1.69 4.51
C SER A 38 -15.27 -0.36 4.16
N ALA A 39 -16.54 -0.16 4.50
CA ALA A 39 -17.27 1.09 4.26
C ALA A 39 -16.82 2.22 5.21
N CYS A 40 -16.16 1.88 6.31
CA CYS A 40 -15.47 2.84 7.17
C CYS A 40 -14.05 3.17 6.68
N MET A 41 -13.56 2.52 5.62
CA MET A 41 -12.32 2.92 4.98
C MET A 41 -12.58 4.15 4.11
N PRO A 42 -11.84 5.26 4.28
CA PRO A 42 -11.89 6.36 3.34
C PRO A 42 -11.47 5.85 1.94
N ASP A 43 -12.01 6.48 0.90
CA ASP A 43 -11.75 6.20 -0.53
C ASP A 43 -10.39 5.56 -0.79
N ALA A 44 -10.41 4.38 -1.41
CA ALA A 44 -9.29 3.60 -1.93
C ALA A 44 -7.92 4.00 -1.36
N LEU A 45 -7.47 3.28 -0.32
CA LEU A 45 -6.10 3.41 0.16
C LEU A 45 -5.13 3.35 -1.04
N PRO A 46 -4.12 4.21 -1.08
CA PRO A 46 -3.20 4.21 -2.20
C PRO A 46 -2.50 2.85 -2.29
N THR A 47 -2.60 2.23 -3.46
CA THR A 47 -1.75 1.10 -3.83
C THR A 47 -0.38 1.62 -4.23
N LEU A 48 0.66 0.96 -3.74
CA LEU A 48 2.07 1.23 -4.00
C LEU A 48 2.77 -0.05 -4.45
N THR A 49 3.76 0.07 -5.33
CA THR A 49 4.70 -1.03 -5.58
C THR A 49 5.72 -1.15 -4.45
N HIS A 50 6.43 -2.29 -4.38
CA HIS A 50 7.55 -2.46 -3.45
C HIS A 50 8.64 -1.38 -3.64
N TYR A 51 8.95 -1.06 -4.89
CA TYR A 51 9.94 -0.04 -5.22
C TYR A 51 9.49 1.34 -4.74
N GLU A 52 8.24 1.72 -5.00
CA GLU A 52 7.68 2.99 -4.53
C GLU A 52 7.72 3.10 -3.01
N LEU A 53 7.33 2.04 -2.30
CA LEU A 53 7.39 2.01 -0.83
C LEU A 53 8.83 2.20 -0.32
N LEU A 54 9.81 1.50 -0.92
CA LEU A 54 11.22 1.62 -0.52
C LEU A 54 11.73 3.05 -0.73
N VAL A 55 11.49 3.64 -1.90
CA VAL A 55 11.92 5.01 -2.20
C VAL A 55 11.22 6.01 -1.28
N MET A 56 9.93 5.85 -1.00
CA MET A 56 9.19 6.71 -0.07
C MET A 56 9.70 6.61 1.37
N LYS A 57 10.09 5.41 1.85
CA LYS A 57 10.71 5.25 3.16
C LYS A 57 12.03 6.02 3.29
N ARG A 58 12.82 6.09 2.22
CA ARG A 58 14.06 6.89 2.18
C ARG A 58 13.80 8.39 2.26
N VAL A 59 12.69 8.87 1.70
CA VAL A 59 12.24 10.27 1.89
C VAL A 59 11.88 10.52 3.35
N ILE A 60 11.10 9.62 3.98
CA ILE A 60 10.67 9.74 5.38
C ILE A 60 11.89 9.70 6.33
N ALA A 61 12.90 8.90 6.00
CA ALA A 61 14.18 8.85 6.71
C ALA A 61 15.10 10.06 6.42
N ASN A 62 14.67 11.02 5.60
CA ASN A 62 15.46 12.17 5.13
C ASN A 62 16.76 11.81 4.37
N GLU A 63 16.85 10.62 3.80
CA GLU A 63 18.00 10.21 2.99
C GLU A 63 17.98 10.82 1.59
N ILE A 64 16.78 11.05 1.05
CA ILE A 64 16.58 11.64 -0.27
C ILE A 64 15.51 12.73 -0.23
N SER A 65 15.63 13.73 -1.09
CA SER A 65 14.61 14.80 -1.21
C SER A 65 13.35 14.30 -1.92
N LEU A 66 12.23 14.99 -1.68
CA LEU A 66 10.98 14.74 -2.41
C LEU A 66 11.16 14.85 -3.93
N THR A 67 11.98 15.81 -4.39
CA THR A 67 12.32 15.97 -5.81
C THR A 67 13.04 14.75 -6.36
N LYS A 68 14.01 14.19 -5.61
CA LYS A 68 14.74 12.99 -6.02
C LYS A 68 13.81 11.77 -6.04
N CYS A 69 12.92 11.65 -5.07
CA CYS A 69 11.89 10.61 -5.05
C CYS A 69 10.97 10.69 -6.28
N SER A 70 10.46 11.88 -6.62
CA SER A 70 9.66 12.13 -7.82
C SER A 70 10.36 11.68 -9.10
N GLN A 71 11.66 11.96 -9.23
CA GLN A 71 12.46 11.50 -10.37
C GLN A 71 12.64 9.97 -10.39
N MET A 72 12.84 9.35 -9.22
CA MET A 72 13.09 7.91 -9.10
C MET A 72 11.86 7.05 -9.41
N ILE A 73 10.67 7.49 -9.00
CA ILE A 73 9.42 6.75 -9.21
C ILE A 73 8.62 7.24 -10.43
N GLY A 74 9.00 8.36 -11.05
CA GLY A 74 8.30 8.90 -12.22
C GLY A 74 6.94 9.54 -11.94
N HIS A 75 6.64 9.91 -10.68
CA HIS A 75 5.36 10.52 -10.30
C HIS A 75 5.50 11.96 -9.82
N SER A 76 4.43 12.75 -9.98
CA SER A 76 4.40 14.15 -9.57
C SER A 76 4.34 14.33 -8.05
N ASN A 77 4.78 15.50 -7.57
CA ASN A 77 4.67 15.85 -6.15
C ASN A 77 3.22 15.83 -5.63
N THR A 78 2.24 16.12 -6.49
CA THR A 78 0.81 16.06 -6.17
C THR A 78 0.34 14.63 -5.91
N TRP A 79 0.88 13.66 -6.65
CA TRP A 79 0.61 12.23 -6.45
C TRP A 79 1.34 11.68 -5.22
N LEU A 80 2.57 12.14 -4.98
CA LEU A 80 3.46 11.70 -3.92
C LEU A 80 3.03 12.10 -2.51
N LYS A 81 2.65 13.37 -2.31
CA LYS A 81 2.32 13.92 -0.99
C LYS A 81 1.27 13.10 -0.23
N PRO A 82 0.08 12.77 -0.79
CA PRO A 82 -0.90 11.96 -0.07
C PRO A 82 -0.41 10.53 0.20
N ARG A 83 0.44 9.99 -0.68
CA ARG A 83 1.01 8.63 -0.53
C ARG A 83 2.11 8.55 0.53
N LEU A 84 2.94 9.58 0.64
CA LEU A 84 3.90 9.67 1.74
C LEU A 84 3.20 9.73 3.10
N LEU A 85 2.09 10.49 3.20
CA LEU A 85 1.26 10.49 4.41
C LEU A 85 0.68 9.09 4.68
N ALA A 86 0.18 8.41 3.65
CA ALA A 86 -0.30 7.04 3.77
C ALA A 86 0.81 6.07 4.23
N VAL A 87 2.05 6.21 3.75
CA VAL A 87 3.19 5.39 4.22
C VAL A 87 3.54 5.69 5.67
N ILE A 88 3.55 6.97 6.08
CA ILE A 88 3.80 7.38 7.47
C ILE A 88 2.72 6.80 8.40
N ASP A 89 1.46 6.83 7.97
CA ASP A 89 0.33 6.35 8.74
C ASP A 89 0.13 4.83 8.67
N GLY A 90 0.89 4.12 7.82
CA GLY A 90 0.75 2.68 7.58
C GLY A 90 -0.53 2.27 6.84
N ASN A 91 -1.14 3.19 6.09
CA ASN A 91 -2.44 3.05 5.45
C ASN A 91 -2.31 2.98 3.91
N TYR A 92 -1.70 1.93 3.38
CA TYR A 92 -1.51 1.72 1.94
C TYR A 92 -1.63 0.22 1.58
N PHE A 93 -1.86 -0.09 0.31
CA PHE A 93 -1.76 -1.46 -0.21
C PHE A 93 -0.44 -1.64 -0.97
N LEU A 94 0.14 -2.84 -0.92
CA LEU A 94 1.25 -3.21 -1.81
C LEU A 94 0.68 -3.95 -3.02
N SER A 95 0.97 -3.50 -4.24
CA SER A 95 0.70 -4.30 -5.43
C SER A 95 1.75 -5.41 -5.56
N GLU A 96 1.28 -6.62 -5.89
CA GLU A 96 2.12 -7.75 -6.30
C GLU A 96 2.58 -7.63 -7.75
N GLU A 97 2.74 -6.42 -8.29
CA GLU A 97 3.30 -6.28 -9.63
C GLU A 97 4.76 -6.78 -9.61
N ASN A 98 5.00 -7.77 -10.46
CA ASN A 98 6.16 -8.64 -10.51
C ASN A 98 7.46 -7.91 -10.17
N TYR A 99 8.14 -8.45 -9.16
CA TYR A 99 9.57 -8.26 -8.95
C TYR A 99 10.29 -8.88 -10.17
N ASP A 100 10.46 -8.12 -11.24
CA ASP A 100 11.42 -8.49 -12.27
C ASP A 100 12.81 -8.11 -11.74
N GLU A 101 13.53 -9.11 -11.24
CA GLU A 101 14.87 -9.06 -10.63
C GLU A 101 15.97 -8.60 -11.64
N THR A 102 15.63 -7.86 -12.69
CA THR A 102 16.53 -7.62 -13.84
C THR A 102 16.93 -6.15 -14.08
N THR A 103 16.58 -5.22 -13.19
CA THR A 103 17.05 -3.81 -13.34
C THR A 103 18.00 -3.34 -12.24
N GLU A 104 18.87 -4.22 -11.76
CA GLU A 104 20.23 -3.81 -11.38
C GLU A 104 21.09 -3.68 -12.64
N THR A 105 20.91 -2.58 -13.38
CA THR A 105 22.03 -2.01 -14.12
C THR A 105 22.37 -0.68 -13.47
N HIS A 106 23.21 -0.80 -12.43
CA HIS A 106 24.19 0.24 -12.16
C HIS A 106 24.91 0.57 -13.48
N GLN A 107 24.58 1.70 -14.09
CA GLN A 107 25.59 2.45 -14.83
C GLN A 107 26.08 3.57 -13.93
N GLU A 108 27.04 3.17 -13.09
CA GLU A 108 28.08 4.07 -12.64
C GLU A 108 28.74 4.73 -13.87
N ILE A 109 28.61 6.05 -13.90
CA ILE A 109 29.60 7.05 -14.34
C ILE A 109 30.98 6.45 -14.66
N ASN A 110 31.45 6.62 -15.89
CA ASN A 110 32.87 6.69 -16.22
C ASN A 110 33.07 7.49 -17.52
N GLY A 111 33.87 8.56 -17.45
CA GLY A 111 34.58 9.16 -18.59
C GLY A 111 33.88 10.31 -19.30
#